data_AF-A0A6L3SSD4-F1
#
_entry.id   AF-A0A6L3SSD4-F1
#
_cell.length_a   1.000
_cell.length_b   1.000
_cell.length_c   1.000
_cell.angle_alpha   90.00
_cell.angle_beta   90.00
_cell.angle_gamma   90.00
#
_symmetry.space_group_name_H-M   'P 1'
#
loop_
_entity.id
_entity.type
_entity.pdbx_description
1 polymer ?
#
loop_
_entity_poly.entity_id
_entity_poly.type
_entity_poly.pdbx_seq_one_letter_code
_entity_poly.pdbx_strand_id
1 'polypeptide(L)'
;MCRWIAYRGHTIALEHYVTEPAHSLVSQSIQALESTASTNGDGFGLGWYGDHPEPGLYREVRPAWSDENLRYLCRHLRSHLFFGHVRAATGTPITRPNCHPFACGTWLFMHNGYIGDWSRLRRRIEGLIPDALYASRIGTTDSEAIFLAILGAGLLGPNPPRDPISATVHTLSALTELAGGPDDGQPFRFTAALANGSDLYAFRYAANDAANSMYYRASESGIVVVSEPLDREHATWIAVPDNSVVVARKDAAVEVVSLKEFGLECRSGLPRRPERLEA
;
A
#
# COMPACT_ATOMS: atom_id res chain seq x y z
N MET A 1 -9.68 8.11 2.06
CA MET A 1 -8.77 7.00 1.72
C MET A 1 -7.50 7.60 1.16
N CYS A 2 -6.31 7.13 1.56
CA CYS A 2 -5.04 7.60 0.99
C CYS A 2 -4.96 7.35 -0.52
N ARG A 3 -4.06 8.04 -1.23
CA ARG A 3 -3.71 7.75 -2.63
C ARG A 3 -2.27 7.31 -2.74
N TRP A 4 -1.99 6.37 -3.65
CA TRP A 4 -0.66 5.78 -3.76
C TRP A 4 -0.36 5.23 -5.15
N ILE A 5 0.93 5.03 -5.39
CA ILE A 5 1.52 4.48 -6.60
C ILE A 5 2.69 3.55 -6.25
N ALA A 6 2.75 2.40 -6.90
CA ALA A 6 3.94 1.57 -7.03
C ALA A 6 4.33 1.39 -8.50
N TYR A 7 5.62 1.52 -8.80
CA TYR A 7 6.17 1.25 -10.12
C TYR A 7 7.24 0.15 -10.04
N ARG A 8 7.27 -0.73 -11.05
CA ARG A 8 8.37 -1.67 -11.31
C ARG A 8 8.64 -1.77 -12.81
N GLY A 9 9.87 -1.53 -13.26
CA GLY A 9 10.20 -1.57 -14.68
C GLY A 9 11.60 -1.07 -15.01
N HIS A 10 11.75 -0.41 -16.15
CA HIS A 10 12.99 0.27 -16.52
C HIS A 10 13.31 1.40 -15.54
N THR A 11 14.60 1.78 -15.44
CA THR A 11 14.98 2.91 -14.59
C THR A 11 14.48 4.22 -15.20
N ILE A 12 13.46 4.81 -14.57
CA ILE A 12 12.82 6.06 -15.00
C ILE A 12 12.86 7.10 -13.89
N ALA A 13 12.65 8.38 -14.23
CA ALA A 13 12.47 9.42 -13.23
C ALA A 13 11.12 9.24 -12.50
N LEU A 14 11.10 9.53 -11.19
CA LEU A 14 9.88 9.41 -10.38
C LEU A 14 8.79 10.39 -10.84
N GLU A 15 9.17 11.52 -11.44
CA GLU A 15 8.24 12.56 -11.89
C GLU A 15 7.17 12.03 -12.86
N HIS A 16 7.53 11.06 -13.72
CA HIS A 16 6.63 10.49 -14.73
C HIS A 16 5.32 9.95 -14.18
N TYR A 17 5.29 9.57 -12.90
CA TYR A 17 4.07 9.13 -12.26
C TYR A 17 3.69 9.88 -10.99
N VAL A 18 4.65 10.53 -10.32
CA VAL A 18 4.36 11.23 -9.05
C VAL A 18 3.86 12.66 -9.27
N THR A 19 4.44 13.39 -10.23
CA THR A 19 4.23 14.85 -10.36
C THR A 19 3.84 15.33 -11.76
N GLU A 20 4.24 14.62 -12.82
CA GLU A 20 4.02 15.00 -14.21
C GLU A 20 2.59 14.75 -14.71
N PRO A 21 1.91 13.62 -14.38
CA PRO A 21 0.59 13.34 -14.95
C PRO A 21 -0.46 14.42 -14.64
N ALA A 22 -1.41 14.62 -15.54
CA ALA A 22 -2.48 15.61 -15.33
C ALA A 22 -3.28 15.34 -14.04
N HIS A 23 -3.50 14.06 -13.73
CA HIS A 23 -4.09 13.60 -12.46
C HIS A 23 -3.05 12.91 -11.59
N SER A 24 -1.87 13.54 -11.46
CA SER A 24 -0.72 13.04 -10.67
C SER A 24 -1.07 12.75 -9.20
N LEU A 25 -0.19 12.03 -8.52
CA LEU A 25 -0.33 11.79 -7.08
C LEU A 25 -0.42 13.10 -6.28
N VAL A 26 0.32 14.14 -6.70
CA VAL A 26 0.21 15.48 -6.09
C VAL A 26 -1.16 16.11 -6.37
N SER A 27 -1.69 16.03 -7.59
CA SER A 27 -3.06 16.49 -7.88
C SER A 27 -4.11 15.76 -7.02
N GLN A 28 -3.99 14.44 -6.93
CA GLN A 28 -4.85 13.57 -6.12
C GLN A 28 -4.74 13.84 -4.61
N SER A 29 -3.63 14.43 -4.16
CA SER A 29 -3.50 14.86 -2.76
C SER A 29 -4.41 16.03 -2.42
N ILE A 30 -4.69 16.92 -3.38
CA ILE A 30 -5.64 18.03 -3.24
C ILE A 30 -7.08 17.53 -3.45
N GLN A 31 -7.31 16.83 -4.57
CA GLN A 31 -8.61 16.35 -4.99
C GLN A 31 -8.50 15.00 -5.70
N ALA A 32 -8.92 13.94 -5.03
CA ALA A 32 -9.04 12.60 -5.58
C ALA A 32 -10.51 12.28 -5.89
N LEU A 33 -10.77 11.55 -6.96
CA LEU A 33 -12.12 11.20 -7.41
C LEU A 33 -12.67 9.95 -6.72
N GLU A 34 -11.78 9.06 -6.28
CA GLU A 34 -12.15 7.80 -5.62
C GLU A 34 -11.77 7.76 -4.13
N SER A 35 -11.44 8.90 -3.55
CA SER A 35 -11.14 9.02 -2.12
C SER A 35 -12.40 9.37 -1.32
N THR A 36 -12.59 8.69 -0.19
CA THR A 36 -13.59 9.10 0.82
C THR A 36 -13.17 10.33 1.64
N ALA A 37 -11.90 10.74 1.54
CA ALA A 37 -11.39 11.95 2.17
C ALA A 37 -11.40 13.09 1.15
N SER A 38 -11.83 14.28 1.56
CA SER A 38 -11.83 15.48 0.72
C SER A 38 -10.44 15.86 0.21
N THR A 39 -9.41 15.61 1.01
CA THR A 39 -8.01 15.94 0.72
C THR A 39 -7.09 14.95 1.46
N ASN A 40 -5.94 14.62 0.86
CA ASN A 40 -4.88 13.80 1.47
C ASN A 40 -3.70 14.70 1.91
N GLY A 41 -3.92 15.49 2.96
CA GLY A 41 -2.98 16.51 3.44
C GLY A 41 -2.13 16.11 4.65
N ASP A 42 -2.27 14.90 5.18
CA ASP A 42 -1.68 14.48 6.47
C ASP A 42 -0.28 13.86 6.32
N GLY A 43 0.44 14.32 5.30
CA GLY A 43 1.78 13.89 4.93
C GLY A 43 1.85 13.13 3.60
N PHE A 44 3.08 12.89 3.16
CA PHE A 44 3.38 12.07 2.00
C PHE A 44 4.73 11.37 2.17
N GLY A 45 5.03 10.46 1.26
CA GLY A 45 6.37 9.93 1.15
C GLY A 45 6.68 9.26 -0.18
N LEU A 46 7.98 9.12 -0.40
CA LEU A 46 8.62 8.42 -1.49
C LEU A 46 9.51 7.32 -0.91
N GLY A 47 9.53 6.18 -1.56
CA GLY A 47 10.52 5.13 -1.33
C GLY A 47 11.03 4.60 -2.65
N TRP A 48 12.33 4.39 -2.80
CA TRP A 48 12.90 3.95 -4.08
C TRP A 48 14.13 3.08 -3.87
N TYR A 49 14.35 2.12 -4.76
CA TYR A 49 15.61 1.38 -4.82
C TYR A 49 16.61 2.10 -5.73
N GLY A 50 17.89 2.07 -5.35
CA GLY A 50 19.01 2.67 -6.06
C GLY A 50 20.23 1.76 -5.99
N ASP A 51 21.40 2.33 -5.72
CA ASP A 51 22.66 1.58 -5.68
C ASP A 51 22.84 0.72 -4.41
N HIS A 52 22.09 1.04 -3.35
CA HIS A 52 22.10 0.30 -2.09
C HIS A 52 20.98 -0.75 -2.05
N PRO A 53 21.18 -1.86 -1.32
CA PRO A 53 20.16 -2.90 -1.19
C PRO A 53 18.93 -2.42 -0.39
N GLU A 54 19.11 -1.53 0.58
CA GLU A 54 18.02 -0.87 1.28
C GLU A 54 17.39 0.26 0.43
N PRO A 55 16.06 0.46 0.49
CA PRO A 55 15.41 1.54 -0.22
C PRO A 55 15.71 2.90 0.43
N GLY A 56 15.92 3.92 -0.40
CA GLY A 56 15.89 5.31 0.04
C GLY A 56 14.48 5.71 0.47
N LEU A 57 14.36 6.61 1.46
CA LEU A 57 13.09 7.12 1.96
C LEU A 57 13.11 8.64 2.07
N TYR A 58 12.05 9.28 1.60
CA TYR A 58 11.74 10.68 1.86
C TYR A 58 10.29 10.77 2.36
N ARG A 59 10.08 11.31 3.56
CA ARG A 59 8.75 11.38 4.19
C ARG A 59 8.55 12.71 4.87
N GLU A 60 7.39 13.31 4.67
CA GLU A 60 7.03 14.56 5.29
C GLU A 60 5.61 14.55 5.84
N VAL A 61 5.39 15.36 6.88
CA VAL A 61 4.06 15.56 7.49
C VAL A 61 3.27 16.68 6.82
N ARG A 62 3.96 17.50 6.03
CA ARG A 62 3.33 18.55 5.24
C ARG A 62 2.60 17.93 4.05
N PRO A 63 1.57 18.59 3.52
CA PRO A 63 0.94 18.15 2.29
C PRO A 63 1.89 18.09 1.09
N ALA A 64 1.68 17.14 0.18
CA ALA A 64 2.53 16.99 -1.00
C ALA A 64 2.52 18.21 -1.93
N TRP A 65 1.37 18.90 -2.06
CA TRP A 65 1.24 20.08 -2.92
C TRP A 65 2.01 21.32 -2.43
N SER A 66 2.44 21.34 -1.16
CA SER A 66 3.16 22.47 -0.57
C SER A 66 4.64 22.17 -0.28
N ASP A 67 5.13 20.97 -0.64
CA ASP A 67 6.54 20.64 -0.53
C ASP A 67 7.31 21.09 -1.78
N GLU A 68 8.12 22.13 -1.62
CA GLU A 68 8.91 22.71 -2.71
C GLU A 68 9.98 21.73 -3.24
N ASN A 69 10.49 20.83 -2.40
CA ASN A 69 11.56 19.90 -2.77
C ASN A 69 11.03 18.70 -3.55
N LEU A 70 9.79 18.26 -3.28
CA LEU A 70 9.20 17.05 -3.86
C LEU A 70 9.31 17.04 -5.39
N ARG A 71 8.98 18.16 -6.04
CA ARG A 71 9.07 18.27 -7.50
C ARG A 71 10.50 18.13 -8.02
N TYR A 72 11.48 18.72 -7.34
CA TYR A 72 12.88 18.59 -7.73
C TYR A 72 13.42 17.18 -7.48
N LEU A 73 13.06 16.56 -6.34
CA LEU A 73 13.42 15.19 -6.03
C LEU A 73 12.88 14.22 -7.07
N CYS A 74 11.59 14.32 -7.42
CA CYS A 74 10.98 13.44 -8.42
C CYS A 74 11.62 13.56 -9.81
N ARG A 75 12.13 14.74 -10.18
CA ARG A 75 12.81 14.98 -11.45
C ARG A 75 14.23 14.39 -11.51
N HIS A 76 14.93 14.34 -10.37
CA HIS A 76 16.33 13.92 -10.34
C HIS A 76 16.51 12.47 -9.87
N LEU A 77 15.61 11.96 -9.02
CA LEU A 77 15.63 10.58 -8.59
C LEU A 77 15.13 9.67 -9.70
N ARG A 78 15.90 8.63 -9.98
CA ARG A 78 15.57 7.59 -10.95
C ARG A 78 15.60 6.23 -10.27
N SER A 79 14.66 5.37 -10.61
CA SER A 79 14.60 4.04 -10.02
C SER A 79 13.83 3.07 -10.92
N HIS A 80 14.21 1.79 -10.89
CA HIS A 80 13.47 0.69 -11.49
C HIS A 80 12.29 0.23 -10.63
N LEU A 81 12.22 0.65 -9.36
CA LEU A 81 11.22 0.20 -8.40
C LEU A 81 11.03 1.26 -7.30
N PHE A 82 9.87 1.91 -7.29
CA PHE A 82 9.59 2.98 -6.32
C PHE A 82 8.12 3.09 -5.96
N PHE A 83 7.87 3.63 -4.77
CA PHE A 83 6.57 3.91 -4.20
C PHE A 83 6.40 5.41 -3.96
N GLY A 84 5.18 5.89 -4.15
CA GLY A 84 4.72 7.22 -3.72
C GLY A 84 3.38 7.09 -3.00
N HIS A 85 3.21 7.83 -1.91
CA HIS A 85 1.99 7.77 -1.10
C HIS A 85 1.65 9.12 -0.50
N VAL A 86 0.38 9.50 -0.56
CA VAL A 86 -0.18 10.71 0.08
C VAL A 86 -1.25 10.29 1.09
N ARG A 87 -1.10 10.79 2.32
CA ARG A 87 -1.78 10.27 3.50
C ARG A 87 -3.03 11.09 3.84
N ALA A 88 -4.09 10.37 4.19
CA ALA A 88 -5.23 10.87 4.94
C ALA A 88 -5.33 10.04 6.23
N ALA A 89 -5.02 10.67 7.37
CA ALA A 89 -4.85 9.98 8.64
C ALA A 89 -6.20 9.51 9.22
N THR A 90 -6.29 8.23 9.58
CA THR A 90 -7.46 7.60 10.22
C THR A 90 -7.27 7.51 11.74
N GLY A 91 -7.10 8.65 12.40
CA GLY A 91 -7.08 8.75 13.87
C GLY A 91 -5.71 8.52 14.54
N THR A 92 -4.65 8.24 13.79
CA THR A 92 -3.28 8.20 14.32
C THR A 92 -2.57 9.55 14.17
N PRO A 93 -1.63 9.91 15.07
CA PRO A 93 -0.93 11.19 15.00
C PRO A 93 -0.28 11.47 13.63
N ILE A 94 -0.24 12.74 13.26
CA ILE A 94 0.46 13.22 12.06
C ILE A 94 1.93 13.39 12.41
N THR A 95 2.70 12.31 12.24
CA THR A 95 4.14 12.27 12.50
C THR A 95 4.85 11.59 11.33
N ARG A 96 6.11 11.96 11.09
CA ARG A 96 6.91 11.39 9.98
C ARG A 96 7.01 9.86 10.05
N PRO A 97 7.19 9.22 11.22
CA PRO A 97 7.15 7.75 11.32
C PRO A 97 5.83 7.14 10.88
N ASN A 98 4.70 7.84 11.00
CA ASN A 98 3.38 7.35 10.59
C ASN A 98 3.07 7.57 9.10
N CYS A 99 3.99 8.17 8.34
CA CYS A 99 3.85 8.37 6.90
C CYS A 99 4.44 7.17 6.15
N HIS A 100 3.71 6.69 5.15
CA HIS A 100 4.17 5.69 4.20
C HIS A 100 5.19 6.30 3.21
N PRO A 101 6.00 5.47 2.52
CA PRO A 101 6.19 4.03 2.74
C PRO A 101 7.05 3.72 3.98
N PHE A 102 6.91 2.51 4.49
CA PHE A 102 7.74 1.93 5.55
C PHE A 102 8.85 1.08 4.94
N ALA A 103 10.02 1.04 5.59
CA ALA A 103 11.11 0.16 5.18
C ALA A 103 11.69 -0.63 6.36
N CYS A 104 12.14 -1.84 6.10
CA CYS A 104 12.88 -2.68 7.05
C CYS A 104 13.78 -3.65 6.26
N GLY A 105 15.10 -3.51 6.42
CA GLY A 105 16.06 -4.19 5.55
C GLY A 105 15.86 -3.79 4.09
N THR A 106 15.76 -4.77 3.20
CA THR A 106 15.50 -4.56 1.76
C THR A 106 14.01 -4.46 1.43
N TRP A 107 13.12 -4.48 2.43
CA TRP A 107 11.68 -4.46 2.19
C TRP A 107 11.12 -3.06 2.26
N LEU A 108 10.27 -2.73 1.30
CA LEU A 108 9.50 -1.49 1.22
C LEU A 108 8.01 -1.84 1.23
N PHE A 109 7.20 -1.10 1.99
CA PHE A 109 5.78 -1.37 2.13
C PHE A 109 4.95 -0.11 2.23
N MET A 110 3.76 -0.13 1.63
CA MET A 110 2.74 0.88 1.87
C MET A 110 1.35 0.29 1.92
N HIS A 111 0.45 0.94 2.65
CA HIS A 111 -0.89 0.48 2.90
C HIS A 111 -1.89 1.62 2.77
N ASN A 112 -2.97 1.36 2.05
CA ASN A 112 -4.14 2.19 1.91
C ASN A 112 -5.35 1.37 2.37
N GLY A 113 -5.71 1.57 3.62
CA GLY A 113 -6.73 0.80 4.32
C GLY A 113 -6.64 1.11 5.79
N TYR A 114 -7.41 0.38 6.57
CA TYR A 114 -7.36 0.46 8.03
C TYR A 114 -7.95 -0.82 8.61
N ILE A 115 -7.61 -1.07 9.88
CA ILE A 115 -8.39 -1.97 10.72
C ILE A 115 -9.17 -1.17 11.76
N GLY A 116 -10.49 -1.41 11.84
CA GLY A 116 -11.38 -0.73 12.77
C GLY A 116 -11.00 -0.99 14.24
N ASP A 117 -11.30 -0.03 15.10
CA ASP A 117 -10.98 -0.04 16.53
C ASP A 117 -9.53 -0.46 16.82
N TRP A 118 -8.60 0.20 16.11
CA TRP A 118 -7.16 0.02 16.27
C TRP A 118 -6.74 0.10 17.74
N SER A 119 -7.33 1.00 18.54
CA SER A 119 -7.08 1.11 19.99
C SER A 119 -7.22 -0.21 20.75
N ARG A 120 -8.25 -1.01 20.45
CA ARG A 120 -8.50 -2.29 21.11
C ARG A 120 -7.71 -3.44 20.49
N LEU A 121 -7.48 -3.39 19.18
CA LEU A 121 -6.80 -4.46 18.45
C LEU A 121 -5.27 -4.35 18.50
N ARG A 122 -4.73 -3.16 18.74
CA ARG A 122 -3.30 -2.84 18.66
C ARG A 122 -2.41 -3.84 19.35
N ARG A 123 -2.66 -4.13 20.64
CA ARG A 123 -1.82 -5.04 21.42
C ARG A 123 -1.76 -6.44 20.82
N ARG A 124 -2.88 -6.95 20.30
CA ARG A 124 -2.95 -8.29 19.70
C ARG A 124 -2.22 -8.34 18.36
N ILE A 125 -2.35 -7.28 17.57
CA ILE A 125 -1.70 -7.18 16.25
C ILE A 125 -0.19 -6.97 16.39
N GLU A 126 0.23 -6.08 17.29
CA GLU A 126 1.65 -5.90 17.60
C GLU A 126 2.28 -7.18 18.20
N GLY A 127 1.48 -8.02 18.88
CA GLY A 127 1.92 -9.34 19.34
C GLY A 127 2.22 -10.35 18.24
N LEU A 128 1.87 -10.06 16.98
CA LEU A 128 2.28 -10.87 15.81
C LEU A 128 3.70 -10.55 15.34
N ILE A 129 4.30 -9.45 15.83
CA ILE A 129 5.65 -9.02 15.46
C ILE A 129 6.66 -9.77 16.34
N PRO A 130 7.59 -10.55 15.78
CA PRO A 130 8.63 -11.21 16.56
C PRO A 130 9.56 -10.20 17.25
N ASP A 131 10.08 -10.55 18.42
CA ASP A 131 10.99 -9.70 19.21
C ASP A 131 12.17 -9.15 18.40
N ALA A 132 12.74 -9.98 17.52
CA ALA A 132 13.86 -9.60 16.65
C ALA A 132 13.53 -8.45 15.67
N LEU A 133 12.25 -8.24 15.37
CA LEU A 133 11.77 -7.16 14.48
C LEU A 133 11.08 -6.03 15.26
N TYR A 134 10.72 -6.24 16.52
CA TYR A 134 9.96 -5.25 17.29
C TYR A 134 10.72 -3.94 17.48
N ALA A 135 12.06 -3.95 17.52
CA ALA A 135 12.88 -2.74 17.53
C ALA A 135 12.69 -1.85 16.29
N SER A 136 12.17 -2.40 15.17
CA SER A 136 11.83 -1.65 13.96
C SER A 136 10.47 -0.97 14.03
N ARG A 137 9.69 -1.19 15.10
CA ARG A 137 8.39 -0.54 15.34
C ARG A 137 8.62 0.89 15.86
N ILE A 138 8.57 1.89 14.97
CA ILE A 138 8.85 3.29 15.31
C ILE A 138 7.58 4.13 15.42
N GLY A 139 6.65 3.98 14.48
CA GLY A 139 5.39 4.72 14.50
C GLY A 139 4.32 4.07 15.37
N THR A 140 3.06 4.42 15.12
CA THR A 140 1.90 3.99 15.90
C THR A 140 0.73 3.53 15.02
N THR A 141 0.92 3.45 13.70
CA THR A 141 -0.11 3.02 12.75
C THR A 141 -0.32 1.51 12.77
N ASP A 142 -1.55 1.10 12.45
CA ASP A 142 -1.85 -0.29 12.08
C ASP A 142 -0.96 -0.76 10.92
N SER A 143 -0.76 0.10 9.92
CA SER A 143 -0.04 -0.17 8.68
C SER A 143 1.40 -0.64 8.93
N GLU A 144 2.12 0.01 9.83
CA GLU A 144 3.48 -0.40 10.19
C GLU A 144 3.50 -1.68 11.03
N ALA A 145 2.52 -1.87 11.92
CA ALA A 145 2.40 -3.09 12.70
C ALA A 145 2.11 -4.30 11.79
N ILE A 146 1.21 -4.13 10.81
CA ILE A 146 0.89 -5.12 9.79
C ILE A 146 2.13 -5.42 8.94
N PHE A 147 2.88 -4.40 8.51
CA PHE A 147 4.12 -4.61 7.76
C PHE A 147 5.12 -5.49 8.52
N LEU A 148 5.42 -5.15 9.77
CA LEU A 148 6.37 -5.91 10.58
C LEU A 148 5.87 -7.33 10.91
N ALA A 149 4.56 -7.52 11.04
CA ALA A 149 3.95 -8.84 11.17
C ALA A 149 4.12 -9.67 9.89
N ILE A 150 3.90 -9.08 8.70
CA ILE A 150 4.16 -9.72 7.40
C ILE A 150 5.63 -10.14 7.28
N LEU A 151 6.55 -9.25 7.67
CA LEU A 151 7.98 -9.59 7.65
C LEU A 151 8.26 -10.75 8.58
N GLY A 152 7.76 -10.68 9.82
CA GLY A 152 7.90 -11.72 10.82
C GLY A 152 7.24 -13.05 10.43
N ALA A 153 6.27 -13.06 9.53
CA ALA A 153 5.61 -14.27 9.03
C ALA A 153 6.49 -15.11 8.10
N GLY A 154 7.79 -14.82 7.96
CA GLY A 154 8.74 -15.67 7.23
C GLY A 154 9.48 -14.97 6.08
N LEU A 155 9.40 -13.64 5.98
CA LEU A 155 10.29 -12.88 5.09
C LEU A 155 11.57 -12.45 5.78
N LEU A 156 11.48 -12.16 7.08
CA LEU A 156 12.58 -11.86 7.99
C LEU A 156 12.32 -12.50 9.36
N GLY A 157 13.36 -12.54 10.19
CA GLY A 157 13.25 -13.04 11.55
C GLY A 157 13.37 -14.58 11.65
N PRO A 158 12.98 -15.15 12.80
CA PRO A 158 13.31 -16.55 13.13
C PRO A 158 12.32 -17.58 12.56
N ASN A 159 11.18 -17.13 12.04
CA ASN A 159 10.15 -18.03 11.52
C ASN A 159 10.62 -18.70 10.21
N PRO A 160 10.12 -19.92 9.90
CA PRO A 160 10.46 -20.60 8.66
C PRO A 160 10.22 -19.71 7.43
N PRO A 161 11.14 -19.69 6.45
CA PRO A 161 10.98 -18.89 5.25
C PRO A 161 9.67 -19.18 4.53
N ARG A 162 8.99 -18.12 4.09
CA ARG A 162 7.81 -18.16 3.22
C ARG A 162 8.04 -17.27 2.01
N ASP A 163 7.35 -17.54 0.92
CA ASP A 163 7.27 -16.57 -0.16
C ASP A 163 6.43 -15.34 0.28
N PRO A 164 6.55 -14.19 -0.41
CA PRO A 164 5.93 -12.94 0.02
C PRO A 164 4.39 -12.96 0.01
N ILE A 165 3.79 -13.75 -0.88
CA ILE A 165 2.34 -13.87 -0.95
C ILE A 165 1.87 -14.71 0.25
N SER A 166 2.48 -15.86 0.50
CA SER A 166 2.13 -16.72 1.63
C SER A 166 2.36 -16.05 3.00
N ALA A 167 3.45 -15.29 3.17
CA ALA A 167 3.69 -14.53 4.40
C ALA A 167 2.63 -13.44 4.63
N THR A 168 2.24 -12.76 3.56
CA THR A 168 1.17 -11.74 3.61
C THR A 168 -0.17 -12.38 3.91
N VAL A 169 -0.54 -13.45 3.20
CA VAL A 169 -1.80 -14.18 3.40
C VAL A 169 -1.90 -14.75 4.82
N HIS A 170 -0.83 -15.34 5.35
CA HIS A 170 -0.80 -15.83 6.73
C HIS A 170 -1.13 -14.71 7.73
N THR A 171 -0.54 -13.54 7.54
CA THR A 171 -0.81 -12.37 8.38
C THR A 171 -2.25 -11.87 8.20
N LEU A 172 -2.72 -11.76 6.96
CA LEU A 172 -4.10 -11.32 6.66
C LEU A 172 -5.13 -12.27 7.26
N SER A 173 -4.93 -13.59 7.21
CA SER A 173 -5.83 -14.56 7.85
C SER A 173 -5.95 -14.31 9.35
N ALA A 174 -4.82 -14.10 10.05
CA ALA A 174 -4.84 -13.79 11.48
C ALA A 174 -5.57 -12.47 11.78
N LEU A 175 -5.35 -11.44 10.96
CA LEU A 175 -6.01 -10.15 11.09
C LEU A 175 -7.51 -10.21 10.79
N THR A 176 -7.92 -11.02 9.82
CA THR A 176 -9.33 -11.27 9.49
C THR A 176 -10.06 -11.95 10.65
N GLU A 177 -9.41 -12.89 11.34
CA GLU A 177 -9.98 -13.45 12.56
C GLU A 177 -10.12 -12.42 13.69
N LEU A 178 -9.10 -11.58 13.89
CA LEU A 178 -9.14 -10.51 14.90
C LEU A 178 -10.18 -9.42 14.57
N ALA A 179 -10.39 -9.14 13.28
CA ALA A 179 -11.38 -8.20 12.80
C ALA A 179 -12.80 -8.74 13.02
N GLY A 180 -13.04 -10.05 12.93
CA GLY A 180 -14.34 -10.66 13.18
C GLY A 180 -15.24 -10.73 11.94
N GLY A 181 -16.54 -10.93 12.15
CA GLY A 181 -17.52 -11.12 11.09
C GLY A 181 -18.05 -9.81 10.48
N PRO A 182 -18.96 -9.89 9.48
CA PRO A 182 -19.63 -8.71 8.91
C PRO A 182 -20.58 -8.00 9.88
N ASP A 183 -21.19 -8.72 10.81
CA ASP A 183 -22.27 -8.19 11.67
C ASP A 183 -21.77 -7.61 13.00
N ASP A 184 -20.67 -8.16 13.54
CA ASP A 184 -20.13 -7.85 14.87
C ASP A 184 -18.64 -7.47 14.87
N GLY A 185 -18.01 -7.52 13.70
CA GLY A 185 -16.59 -7.26 13.51
C GLY A 185 -16.24 -5.79 13.33
N GLN A 186 -14.94 -5.56 13.16
CA GLN A 186 -14.34 -4.28 12.82
C GLN A 186 -14.03 -4.28 11.32
N PRO A 187 -14.33 -3.19 10.59
CA PRO A 187 -14.00 -3.11 9.18
C PRO A 187 -12.49 -3.29 8.97
N PHE A 188 -12.11 -4.20 8.08
CA PHE A 188 -10.71 -4.38 7.69
C PHE A 188 -10.55 -4.29 6.18
N ARG A 189 -9.83 -3.27 5.73
CA ARG A 189 -9.45 -3.05 4.33
C ARG A 189 -7.94 -3.11 4.22
N PHE A 190 -7.44 -3.83 3.23
CA PHE A 190 -6.02 -3.99 2.94
C PHE A 190 -5.77 -3.83 1.44
N THR A 191 -5.51 -2.60 1.01
CA THR A 191 -4.90 -2.35 -0.29
C THR A 191 -3.46 -1.92 -0.06
N ALA A 192 -2.49 -2.70 -0.52
CA ALA A 192 -1.10 -2.50 -0.12
C ALA A 192 -0.13 -2.87 -1.24
N ALA A 193 1.08 -2.32 -1.18
CA ALA A 193 2.19 -2.77 -2.01
C ALA A 193 3.37 -3.16 -1.13
N LEU A 194 4.04 -4.24 -1.51
CA LEU A 194 5.23 -4.80 -0.87
C LEU A 194 6.28 -5.01 -1.96
N ALA A 195 7.52 -4.65 -1.67
CA ALA A 195 8.63 -4.85 -2.59
C ALA A 195 9.92 -5.19 -1.85
N ASN A 196 10.82 -5.92 -2.51
CA ASN A 196 12.07 -6.45 -1.95
C ASN A 196 13.34 -5.95 -2.64
N GLY A 197 13.20 -5.00 -3.57
CA GLY A 197 14.28 -4.46 -4.41
C GLY A 197 14.31 -4.99 -5.85
N SER A 198 13.63 -6.10 -6.14
CA SER A 198 13.46 -6.61 -7.51
C SER A 198 12.00 -6.77 -7.92
N ASP A 199 11.19 -7.27 -7.01
CA ASP A 199 9.82 -7.72 -7.26
C ASP A 199 8.83 -6.80 -6.55
N LEU A 200 7.66 -6.65 -7.17
CA LEU A 200 6.53 -5.90 -6.65
C LEU A 200 5.32 -6.82 -6.48
N TYR A 201 4.72 -6.77 -5.29
CA TYR A 201 3.47 -7.44 -4.95
C TYR A 201 2.46 -6.38 -4.51
N ALA A 202 1.31 -6.28 -5.20
CA ALA A 202 0.26 -5.35 -4.83
C ALA A 202 -1.05 -6.09 -4.52
N PHE A 203 -1.52 -5.97 -3.29
CA PHE A 203 -2.64 -6.72 -2.74
C PHE A 203 -3.89 -5.85 -2.70
N ARG A 204 -5.03 -6.40 -3.09
CA ARG A 204 -6.36 -5.80 -2.91
C ARG A 204 -7.25 -6.78 -2.15
N TYR A 205 -7.49 -6.49 -0.88
CA TYR A 205 -8.26 -7.33 0.03
C TYR A 205 -9.14 -6.48 0.96
N ALA A 206 -10.25 -7.05 1.38
CA ALA A 206 -11.01 -6.61 2.55
C ALA A 206 -11.64 -7.84 3.19
N ALA A 207 -11.72 -7.87 4.51
CA ALA A 207 -12.24 -9.05 5.22
C ALA A 207 -13.77 -9.09 5.25
N ASN A 208 -14.35 -7.99 5.72
CA ASN A 208 -15.76 -7.81 6.06
C ASN A 208 -16.27 -6.42 5.61
N ASP A 209 -15.63 -5.85 4.59
CA ASP A 209 -15.90 -4.52 4.05
C ASP A 209 -15.62 -4.51 2.53
N ALA A 210 -15.87 -3.39 1.85
CA ALA A 210 -15.48 -3.19 0.47
C ALA A 210 -14.00 -2.79 0.37
N ALA A 211 -13.23 -3.51 -0.45
CA ALA A 211 -11.83 -3.17 -0.71
C ALA A 211 -11.70 -1.81 -1.42
N ASN A 212 -10.68 -1.05 -1.02
CA ASN A 212 -10.33 0.20 -1.69
C ASN A 212 -9.96 -0.08 -3.17
N SER A 213 -10.08 0.94 -4.01
CA SER A 213 -9.75 0.80 -5.43
C SER A 213 -8.25 0.56 -5.65
N MET A 214 -7.95 -0.21 -6.69
CA MET A 214 -6.60 -0.47 -7.17
C MET A 214 -6.66 -0.77 -8.67
N TYR A 215 -5.81 -0.12 -9.43
CA TYR A 215 -5.68 -0.26 -10.87
C TYR A 215 -4.23 -0.54 -11.22
N TYR A 216 -4.01 -1.17 -12.37
CA TYR A 216 -2.68 -1.29 -12.93
C TYR A 216 -2.67 -1.04 -14.42
N ARG A 217 -1.51 -0.65 -14.93
CA ARG A 217 -1.20 -0.59 -16.35
C ARG A 217 0.17 -1.24 -16.54
N ALA A 218 0.22 -2.26 -17.39
CA ALA A 218 1.43 -2.98 -17.74
C ALA A 218 1.81 -2.70 -19.20
N SER A 219 3.11 -2.61 -19.44
CA SER A 219 3.72 -2.40 -20.76
C SER A 219 5.05 -3.14 -20.83
N GLU A 220 5.70 -3.15 -21.99
CA GLU A 220 7.07 -3.66 -22.13
C GLU A 220 8.07 -2.92 -21.23
N SER A 221 7.78 -1.67 -20.87
CA SER A 221 8.65 -0.83 -20.04
C SER A 221 8.51 -1.09 -18.55
N GLY A 222 7.51 -1.86 -18.14
CA GLY A 222 7.18 -2.11 -16.74
C GLY A 222 5.70 -2.00 -16.42
N ILE A 223 5.41 -2.05 -15.12
CA ILE A 223 4.08 -1.94 -14.53
C ILE A 223 4.02 -0.75 -13.59
N VAL A 224 2.89 -0.05 -13.64
CA VAL A 224 2.48 0.90 -12.62
C VAL A 224 1.18 0.40 -11.98
N VAL A 225 1.13 0.38 -10.66
CA VAL A 225 -0.06 0.06 -9.85
C VAL A 225 -0.42 1.29 -9.06
N VAL A 226 -1.68 1.68 -9.07
CA VAL A 226 -2.17 2.91 -8.45
C VAL A 226 -3.46 2.67 -7.71
N SER A 227 -3.75 3.51 -6.72
CA SER A 227 -5.08 3.56 -6.13
C SER A 227 -6.13 4.19 -7.04
N GLU A 228 -5.73 5.07 -7.95
CA GLU A 228 -6.61 5.81 -8.87
C GLU A 228 -5.81 6.17 -10.14
N PRO A 229 -6.39 6.00 -11.35
CA PRO A 229 -5.73 6.33 -12.62
C PRO A 229 -5.13 7.73 -12.65
N LEU A 230 -3.94 7.88 -13.24
CA LEU A 230 -3.17 9.14 -13.22
C LEU A 230 -3.49 10.09 -14.40
N ASP A 231 -4.33 9.64 -15.32
CA ASP A 231 -4.62 10.30 -16.58
C ASP A 231 -6.07 10.06 -17.02
N ARG A 232 -6.50 10.79 -18.05
CA ARG A 232 -7.86 10.67 -18.61
C ARG A 232 -8.02 9.43 -19.49
N GLU A 233 -6.95 8.69 -19.75
CA GLU A 233 -6.96 7.46 -20.56
C GLU A 233 -7.38 6.25 -19.71
N HIS A 234 -8.50 6.38 -19.00
CA HIS A 234 -9.05 5.36 -18.10
C HIS A 234 -9.16 3.98 -18.76
N ALA A 235 -9.39 3.91 -20.08
CA ALA A 235 -9.49 2.66 -20.82
C ALA A 235 -8.19 1.83 -20.83
N THR A 236 -7.04 2.45 -20.57
CA THR A 236 -5.73 1.77 -20.49
C THR A 236 -5.41 1.22 -19.10
N TRP A 237 -6.25 1.54 -18.10
CA TRP A 237 -6.11 1.09 -16.72
C TRP A 237 -7.01 -0.11 -16.46
N ILE A 238 -6.41 -1.18 -15.94
CA ILE A 238 -7.13 -2.41 -15.60
C ILE A 238 -7.44 -2.37 -14.10
N ALA A 239 -8.72 -2.41 -13.76
CA ALA A 239 -9.14 -2.55 -12.36
C ALA A 239 -8.71 -3.92 -11.83
N VAL A 240 -8.02 -3.95 -10.69
CA VAL A 240 -7.62 -5.22 -10.07
C VAL A 240 -8.85 -5.82 -9.39
N PRO A 241 -9.19 -7.10 -9.61
CA PRO A 241 -10.33 -7.73 -8.94
C PRO A 241 -10.20 -7.73 -7.41
N ASP A 242 -11.33 -7.81 -6.71
CA ASP A 242 -11.32 -7.98 -5.26
C ASP A 242 -10.59 -9.28 -4.88
N ASN A 243 -9.98 -9.30 -3.69
CA ASN A 243 -9.30 -10.46 -3.12
C ASN A 243 -8.23 -11.04 -4.04
N SER A 244 -7.42 -10.17 -4.64
CA SER A 244 -6.39 -10.55 -5.62
C SER A 244 -5.05 -9.88 -5.29
N VAL A 245 -3.98 -10.46 -5.82
CA VAL A 245 -2.63 -9.90 -5.81
C VAL A 245 -2.12 -9.74 -7.22
N VAL A 246 -1.59 -8.55 -7.53
CA VAL A 246 -0.77 -8.29 -8.72
C VAL A 246 0.66 -8.66 -8.37
N VAL A 247 1.27 -9.51 -9.19
CA VAL A 247 2.64 -10.01 -9.01
C VAL A 247 3.46 -9.59 -10.21
N ALA A 248 4.49 -8.77 -9.95
CA ALA A 248 5.41 -8.29 -10.97
C ALA A 248 6.84 -8.62 -10.55
N ARG A 249 7.28 -9.81 -10.94
CA ARG A 249 8.65 -10.29 -10.69
C ARG A 249 9.61 -9.73 -11.72
N LYS A 250 10.90 -9.71 -11.37
CA LYS A 250 11.95 -9.43 -12.34
C LYS A 250 11.92 -10.45 -13.48
N ASP A 251 11.97 -9.96 -14.72
CA ASP A 251 12.05 -10.77 -15.94
C ASP A 251 10.88 -11.77 -16.16
N ALA A 252 9.74 -11.53 -15.52
CA ALA A 252 8.52 -12.31 -15.71
C ALA A 252 7.35 -11.42 -16.18
N ALA A 253 6.35 -12.05 -16.79
CA ALA A 253 5.08 -11.38 -17.09
C ALA A 253 4.35 -11.00 -15.79
N VAL A 254 3.55 -9.95 -15.87
CA VAL A 254 2.67 -9.55 -14.77
C VAL A 254 1.55 -10.57 -14.62
N GLU A 255 1.34 -11.04 -13.40
CA GLU A 255 0.27 -11.97 -13.06
C GLU A 255 -0.72 -11.29 -12.12
N VAL A 256 -2.01 -11.64 -12.25
CA VAL A 256 -3.04 -11.29 -11.26
C VAL A 256 -3.63 -12.58 -10.76
N VAL A 257 -3.40 -12.88 -9.48
CA VAL A 257 -3.73 -14.17 -8.87
C VAL A 257 -4.75 -13.96 -7.75
N SER A 258 -5.70 -14.88 -7.62
CA SER A 258 -6.69 -14.82 -6.54
C SER A 258 -6.05 -15.21 -5.21
N LEU A 259 -6.30 -14.43 -4.16
CA LEU A 259 -5.83 -14.75 -2.81
C LEU A 259 -6.52 -16.02 -2.23
N LYS A 260 -7.64 -16.45 -2.83
CA LYS A 260 -8.28 -17.72 -2.48
C LYS A 260 -7.39 -18.93 -2.80
N GLU A 261 -6.52 -18.83 -3.81
CA GLU A 261 -5.56 -19.88 -4.16
C GLU A 261 -4.54 -20.12 -3.04
N PHE A 262 -4.37 -19.14 -2.14
CA PHE A 262 -3.50 -19.19 -0.98
C PHE A 262 -4.28 -19.43 0.34
N GLY A 263 -5.58 -19.75 0.24
CA GLY A 263 -6.44 -20.02 1.40
C GLY A 263 -6.95 -18.79 2.14
N LEU A 264 -6.82 -17.58 1.55
CA LEU A 264 -7.43 -16.37 2.14
C LEU A 264 -8.87 -16.23 1.65
N GLU A 265 -9.81 -16.64 2.48
CA GLU A 265 -11.24 -16.42 2.22
C GLU A 265 -11.68 -15.02 2.66
N CYS A 266 -12.58 -14.45 1.88
CA CYS A 266 -13.24 -13.19 2.20
C CYS A 266 -14.59 -13.49 2.86
N ARG A 267 -14.90 -12.82 3.97
CA ARG A 267 -16.17 -12.97 4.68
C ARG A 267 -17.24 -12.00 4.18
N SER A 268 -16.94 -11.21 3.14
CA SER A 268 -17.87 -10.22 2.61
C SER A 268 -18.99 -10.87 1.80
N GLY A 269 -20.23 -10.74 2.25
CA GLY A 269 -21.45 -11.06 1.51
C GLY A 269 -22.17 -9.84 0.91
N LEU A 270 -21.57 -8.63 0.94
CA LEU A 270 -22.27 -7.41 0.54
C LEU A 270 -21.59 -6.74 -0.65
N PRO A 271 -22.27 -6.62 -1.82
CA PRO A 271 -21.80 -5.73 -2.89
C PRO A 271 -21.80 -4.29 -2.37
N ARG A 272 -20.90 -3.44 -2.93
CA ARG A 272 -20.90 -1.98 -2.69
C ARG A 272 -22.34 -1.47 -2.72
N ARG A 273 -22.86 -0.94 -1.60
CA ARG A 273 -24.05 -0.10 -1.68
C ARG A 273 -23.68 1.08 -2.57
N PRO A 274 -24.41 1.38 -3.65
CA PRO A 274 -24.20 2.63 -4.36
C PRO A 274 -24.40 3.76 -3.35
N GLU A 275 -23.42 4.64 -3.23
CA GLU A 275 -23.55 5.87 -2.46
C GLU A 275 -24.79 6.60 -2.98
N ARG A 276 -25.69 6.96 -2.07
CA ARG A 276 -26.82 7.81 -2.41
C ARG A 276 -26.25 9.13 -2.94
N LEU A 277 -26.47 9.40 -4.22
CA LEU A 277 -26.66 10.76 -4.70
C LEU A 277 -27.90 11.30 -3.98
N GLU A 278 -27.71 11.90 -2.81
CA GLU A 278 -28.68 12.84 -2.25
C GLU A 278 -28.29 14.24 -2.69
N ALA A 279 -29.34 14.99 -3.08
CA ALA A 279 -29.36 16.18 -3.92
C ALA A 279 -28.68 17.42 -3.32
#